data_AF-A0A7L3UQA7-F1
#
_entry.id   AF-A0A7L3UQA7-F1
#
_cell.length_a   1.000
_cell.length_b   1.000
_cell.length_c   1.000
_cell.angle_alpha   90.00
_cell.angle_beta   90.00
_cell.angle_gamma   90.00
#
_symmetry.space_group_name_H-M   'P 1'
#
loop_
_entity.id
_entity.type
_entity.pdbx_description
1 polymer ?
#
loop_
_entity_poly.entity_id
_entity_poly.type
_entity_poly.pdbx_seq_one_letter_code
_entity_poly.pdbx_strand_id
1 'polypeptide(L)' 'ACMLCRRAEADPDMCGEKLEKGGLCAHVFCMFFATLLPRQEMDRVGLMGFLPRDLLIAVRRAAQ' A
#
# COMPACT_ATOMS: atom_id res chain seq x y z
N ALA A 1 -1.29 -2.45 17.51
CA ALA A 1 -1.67 -1.21 16.77
C ALA A 1 -0.67 -0.99 15.66
N CYS A 2 -1.09 -0.47 14.49
CA CYS A 2 -0.18 -0.21 13.38
C CYS A 2 0.92 0.76 13.83
N MET A 3 2.17 0.37 13.67
CA MET A 3 3.34 1.14 14.13
C MET A 3 3.58 2.41 13.30
N LEU A 4 3.03 2.46 12.09
CA LEU A 4 3.18 3.57 11.15
C LEU A 4 2.12 4.66 11.38
N CYS A 5 0.83 4.30 11.46
CA CYS A 5 -0.25 5.26 11.70
C CYS A 5 -0.68 5.36 13.17
N ARG A 6 -0.11 4.54 14.06
CA ARG A 6 -0.38 4.47 15.52
C ARG A 6 -1.83 4.14 15.90
N ARG A 7 -2.67 3.75 14.93
CA ARG A 7 -4.06 3.36 15.15
C ARG A 7 -4.20 1.85 15.37
N ALA A 8 -5.02 1.46 16.33
CA ALA A 8 -5.31 0.05 16.63
C ALA A 8 -6.34 -0.55 15.64
N GLU A 9 -7.36 0.26 15.35
CA GLU A 9 -8.38 0.03 14.34
C GLU A 9 -8.34 1.19 13.35
N ALA A 10 -8.41 0.85 12.07
CA ALA A 10 -8.56 1.79 10.98
C ALA A 10 -9.47 1.16 9.94
N ASP A 11 -10.21 1.99 9.22
CA ASP A 11 -11.01 1.54 8.10
C ASP A 11 -10.12 0.74 7.11
N PRO A 12 -10.43 -0.54 6.86
CA PRO A 12 -9.68 -1.36 5.91
C PRO A 12 -9.64 -0.77 4.50
N ASP A 13 -10.66 0.00 4.07
CA ASP A 13 -10.68 0.66 2.77
C ASP A 13 -9.70 1.85 2.72
N MET A 14 -9.41 2.46 3.87
CA MET A 14 -8.47 3.58 3.97
C MET A 14 -7.03 3.15 4.21
N CYS A 15 -6.82 2.12 5.05
CA CYS A 15 -5.49 1.71 5.49
C CYS A 15 -5.01 0.39 4.90
N GLY A 16 -5.91 -0.38 4.30
CA GLY A 16 -5.66 -1.77 3.92
C GLY A 16 -5.61 -2.68 5.14
N GLU A 17 -5.42 -3.97 4.88
CA GLU A 17 -5.33 -4.99 5.94
C GLU A 17 -4.18 -4.71 6.91
N LYS A 18 -4.39 -5.00 8.20
CA LYS A 18 -3.35 -4.95 9.22
C LYS A 18 -2.53 -6.25 9.21
N LEU A 19 -1.26 -6.17 8.88
CA LEU A 19 -0.33 -7.28 8.88
C LEU A 19 0.49 -7.33 10.17
N GLU A 20 0.69 -8.53 10.71
CA GLU A 20 1.55 -8.77 11.88
C GLU A 20 2.58 -9.87 11.57
N LYS A 21 3.87 -9.56 11.70
CA LYS A 21 4.97 -10.52 11.47
C LYS A 21 6.22 -10.13 12.25
N GLY A 22 6.82 -11.08 12.95
CA GLY A 22 8.09 -10.87 13.64
C GLY A 22 8.06 -9.72 14.65
N GLY A 23 6.91 -9.49 15.30
CA GLY A 23 6.71 -8.36 16.22
C GLY A 23 6.42 -7.02 15.55
N LEU A 24 6.45 -6.93 14.22
CA LEU A 24 6.02 -5.74 13.48
C LEU A 24 4.52 -5.81 13.21
N CYS A 25 3.83 -4.67 13.33
CA CYS A 25 2.40 -4.53 13.05
C CYS A 25 2.19 -3.30 12.17
N ALA A 26 1.67 -3.45 10.96
CA ALA A 26 1.40 -2.32 10.08
C ALA A 26 0.29 -2.61 9.07
N HIS A 27 -0.47 -1.58 8.67
CA HIS A 27 -1.41 -1.74 7.58
C HIS A 27 -0.71 -1.75 6.22
N VAL A 28 -1.25 -2.49 5.26
CA VAL A 28 -0.70 -2.63 3.90
C VAL A 28 -0.49 -1.27 3.24
N PHE A 29 -1.48 -0.37 3.23
CA PHE A 29 -1.31 0.94 2.61
C PHE A 29 -0.38 1.83 3.42
N CYS A 30 -0.39 1.71 4.75
CA CYS A 30 0.60 2.40 5.57
C CYS A 30 2.03 1.97 5.21
N MET A 31 2.28 0.68 4.95
CA MET A 31 3.58 0.17 4.49
C MET A 31 3.93 0.68 3.08
N PHE A 32 2.97 0.66 2.15
CA PHE A 32 3.17 1.14 0.77
C PHE A 32 3.46 2.65 0.69
N PHE A 33 2.86 3.45 1.58
CA PHE A 33 3.02 4.91 1.64
C PHE A 33 4.07 5.39 2.66
N ALA A 34 4.70 4.49 3.42
CA ALA A 34 5.74 4.87 4.38
C ALA A 34 6.99 5.37 3.63
N THR A 35 7.26 6.67 3.76
CA THR A 35 8.34 7.39 3.07
C THR A 35 9.76 7.03 3.53
N LEU A 36 9.89 6.23 4.60
CA LEU A 36 11.17 5.87 5.22
C LEU A 36 11.74 4.52 4.77
N LEU A 37 11.01 3.78 3.94
CA LEU A 37 11.50 2.53 3.38
C LEU A 37 12.04 2.82 1.98
N PRO A 38 13.36 2.71 1.72
CA PRO A 38 13.86 2.62 0.36
C PRO A 38 13.27 1.34 -0.21
N ARG A 39 12.09 1.45 -0.83
CA ARG A 39 11.43 0.32 -1.46
C ARG A 39 12.43 -0.07 -2.55
N GLN A 40 13.06 -1.25 -2.46
CA GLN A 40 14.09 -1.66 -3.43
C GLN A 40 13.53 -1.49 -4.85
N GLU A 41 14.15 -0.56 -5.56
CA GLU A 41 13.99 -0.13 -6.96
C GLU A 41 14.01 -1.21 -8.02
N MET A 42 13.99 -2.49 -7.70
CA MET A 42 14.43 -3.48 -8.69
C MET A 42 13.43 -3.75 -9.82
N ASP A 43 12.18 -3.28 -9.77
CA ASP A 43 11.24 -3.40 -10.88
C ASP A 43 10.11 -2.34 -10.83
N ARG A 44 10.43 -1.04 -10.82
CA ARG A 44 9.37 0.01 -10.78
C ARG A 44 9.36 0.94 -11.97
N VAL A 45 8.56 0.57 -12.95
CA VAL A 45 8.02 1.52 -13.91
C VAL A 45 6.52 1.69 -13.62
N GLY A 46 6.12 2.90 -13.15
CA GLY A 46 4.72 3.33 -12.96
C GLY A 46 4.18 3.43 -11.50
N LEU A 47 2.87 3.69 -11.30
CA LEU A 47 2.23 3.99 -10.00
C LEU A 47 2.26 2.77 -9.07
N MET A 48 2.82 2.91 -7.86
CA MET A 48 3.15 1.77 -6.99
C MET A 48 4.03 0.70 -7.68
N GLY A 49 4.76 1.04 -8.75
CA GLY A 49 5.49 0.08 -9.59
C GLY A 49 4.69 -0.44 -10.79
N PHE A 50 3.49 0.11 -11.06
CA PHE A 50 2.59 -0.32 -12.14
C PHE A 50 2.48 0.72 -13.26
N LEU A 51 2.77 0.33 -14.50
CA LEU A 51 2.80 1.26 -15.63
C LEU A 51 1.50 2.07 -15.80
N PRO A 52 1.56 3.32 -16.27
CA PRO A 52 0.38 4.18 -16.45
C PRO A 52 -0.73 3.56 -17.30
N ARG A 53 -0.35 2.77 -18.32
CA ARG A 53 -1.30 1.99 -19.12
C ARG A 53 -2.11 1.02 -18.26
N ASP A 54 -1.45 0.34 -17.33
CA ASP A 54 -2.07 -0.71 -16.51
C ASP A 54 -3.05 -0.11 -15.51
N LEU A 55 -2.75 1.10 -15.01
CA LEU A 55 -3.67 1.88 -14.20
C LEU A 55 -4.89 2.36 -14.98
N LEU A 56 -4.70 2.87 -16.19
CA LEU A 56 -5.81 3.35 -17.02
C LEU A 56 -6.77 2.21 -17.41
N ILE A 57 -6.25 0.99 -17.60
CA ILE A 57 -7.07 -0.21 -17.75
C ILE A 57 -7.82 -0.54 -16.46
N ALA A 58 -7.15 -0.49 -15.30
CA ALA A 58 -7.77 -0.75 -14.00
C ALA A 58 -8.93 0.22 -13.71
N VAL A 59 -8.72 1.51 -13.99
CA VAL A 59 -9.74 2.56 -13.84
C VAL A 59 -10.93 2.32 -14.75
N ARG A 60 -10.72 2.03 -16.04
CA ARG A 60 -11.84 1.78 -16.98
C ARG A 60 -12.65 0.54 -16.61
N ARG A 61 -12.03 -0.51 -16.09
CA ARG A 61 -12.72 -1.70 -15.59
C ARG A 61 -13.55 -1.42 -14.34
N ALA A 62 -13.06 -0.56 -13.44
CA ALA A 62 -13.77 -0.19 -12.22
C ALA A 62 -14.99 0.72 -12.47
N ALA A 63 -15.10 1.31 -13.66
CA ALA A 63 -16.15 2.25 -14.03
C ALA A 63 -17.31 1.64 -14.83
N GLN A 64 -17.30 0.32 -15.09
CA GLN A 64 -18.45 -0.45 -15.60
C GLN A 64 -19.13 -1.17 -14.43
#